data_AF-A0A645E5H7-F1
#
_entry.id   AF-A0A645E5H7-F1
#
_cell.length_a   1.000
_cell.length_b   1.000
_cell.length_c   1.000
_cell.angle_alpha   90.00
_cell.angle_beta   90.00
_cell.angle_gamma   90.00
#
_symmetry.space_group_name_H-M   'P 1'
#
loop_
_entity.id
_entity.type
_entity.pdbx_description
1 polymer ?
#
loop_
_entity_poly.entity_id
_entity_poly.type
_entity_poly.pdbx_seq_one_letter_code
_entity_poly.pdbx_strand_id
1 'polypeptide(L)'
;MKKSFVFLFMIIIMLSACSSNEKKIAEEYESNMKNNELFIFPGGGYATYTYIDRNLYLNDFTKIKVGMTYKEIINIIGEPNGVFGSGVQWPFYETFDKSYIILYIGLESYSKLISIRIVDASGRIFDLQQEAE
;
A
#
# COMPACT_ATOMS: atom_id res chain seq x y z
N MET A 1 0.00 23.08 -46.80
CA MET A 1 0.66 22.86 -45.49
C MET A 1 -0.12 23.51 -44.33
N LYS A 2 -1.33 23.03 -43.97
CA LYS A 2 -2.09 23.58 -42.81
C LYS A 2 -2.80 22.53 -41.93
N LYS A 3 -2.74 21.23 -42.27
CA LYS A 3 -3.47 20.18 -41.53
C LYS A 3 -2.64 19.47 -40.44
N SER A 4 -1.29 19.47 -40.52
CA SER A 4 -0.43 18.80 -39.53
C SER A 4 -0.22 19.57 -38.22
N PHE A 5 -0.44 20.88 -38.20
CA PHE A 5 -0.16 21.70 -37.01
C PHE A 5 -1.29 21.59 -35.95
N VAL A 6 -2.53 21.36 -36.40
CA VAL A 6 -3.70 21.20 -35.52
C VAL A 6 -3.68 19.85 -34.80
N PHE A 7 -3.19 18.80 -35.47
CA PHE A 7 -3.14 17.45 -34.91
C PHE A 7 -2.09 17.31 -33.80
N LEU A 8 -0.93 17.99 -33.95
CA LEU A 8 0.13 17.98 -32.95
C LEU A 8 -0.27 18.77 -31.68
N PHE A 9 -1.03 19.86 -31.84
CA PHE A 9 -1.54 20.65 -30.72
C PHE A 9 -2.61 19.89 -29.91
N MET A 10 -3.42 19.05 -30.57
CA MET A 10 -4.45 18.25 -29.90
C MET A 10 -3.86 17.09 -29.06
N ILE A 11 -2.74 16.50 -29.50
CA ILE A 11 -2.01 15.47 -28.75
C ILE A 11 -1.35 16.07 -27.49
N ILE A 12 -0.82 17.29 -27.57
CA ILE A 12 -0.21 17.98 -26.42
C ILE A 12 -1.26 18.33 -25.35
N ILE A 13 -2.47 18.72 -25.77
CA ILE A 13 -3.60 18.99 -24.85
C ILE A 13 -4.13 17.69 -24.20
N MET A 14 -4.17 16.58 -24.95
CA MET A 14 -4.54 15.27 -24.40
C MET A 14 -3.53 14.74 -23.37
N LEU A 15 -2.22 14.93 -23.59
CA LEU A 15 -1.17 14.52 -22.63
C LEU A 15 -1.18 15.36 -21.34
N SER A 16 -1.52 16.65 -21.43
CA SER A 16 -1.59 17.55 -20.25
C SER A 16 -2.91 17.43 -19.46
N ALA A 17 -3.99 16.97 -20.09
CA ALA A 17 -5.23 16.61 -19.41
C ALA A 17 -5.13 15.26 -18.65
N CYS A 18 -4.35 14.30 -19.17
CA CYS A 18 -4.11 13.02 -18.50
C CYS A 18 -3.31 13.22 -17.19
N SER A 19 -2.32 14.13 -17.18
CA SER A 19 -1.49 14.34 -15.98
C SER A 19 -2.18 15.12 -14.87
N SER A 20 -3.13 16.02 -15.17
CA SER A 20 -3.71 16.91 -14.15
C SER A 20 -4.71 16.21 -13.22
N ASN A 21 -5.44 15.22 -13.74
CA ASN A 21 -6.36 14.41 -12.94
C ASN A 21 -5.59 13.44 -12.04
N GLU A 22 -4.54 12.79 -12.56
CA GLU A 22 -3.65 11.93 -11.77
C GLU A 22 -2.92 12.72 -10.68
N LYS A 23 -2.48 13.95 -10.97
CA LYS A 23 -1.84 14.83 -9.99
C LYS A 23 -2.82 15.27 -8.90
N LYS A 24 -4.05 15.63 -9.25
CA LYS A 24 -5.09 15.95 -8.28
C LYS A 24 -5.45 14.77 -7.41
N ILE A 25 -5.58 13.58 -8.00
CA ILE A 25 -5.81 12.34 -7.25
C ILE A 25 -4.62 12.09 -6.31
N ALA A 26 -3.38 12.23 -6.76
CA ALA A 26 -2.20 12.08 -5.92
C ALA A 26 -2.11 13.14 -4.80
N GLU A 27 -2.44 14.40 -5.07
CA GLU A 27 -2.46 15.48 -4.09
C GLU A 27 -3.61 15.29 -3.06
N GLU A 28 -4.79 14.84 -3.51
CA GLU A 28 -5.91 14.47 -2.66
C GLU A 28 -5.59 13.22 -1.82
N TYR A 29 -4.88 12.25 -2.40
CA TYR A 29 -4.36 11.06 -1.72
C TYR A 29 -3.35 11.44 -0.63
N GLU A 30 -2.37 12.30 -0.95
CA GLU A 30 -1.37 12.80 0.00
C GLU A 30 -2.00 13.67 1.11
N SER A 31 -3.02 14.46 0.78
CA SER A 31 -3.78 15.27 1.74
C SER A 31 -4.59 14.39 2.70
N ASN A 32 -5.28 13.37 2.18
CA ASN A 32 -6.07 12.43 2.99
C ASN A 32 -5.17 11.52 3.86
N MET A 33 -3.92 11.29 3.48
CA MET A 33 -2.93 10.54 4.28
C MET A 33 -2.41 11.30 5.52
N LYS A 34 -2.54 12.62 5.58
CA LYS A 34 -2.02 13.44 6.69
C LYS A 34 -2.94 13.55 7.90
N ASN A 35 -4.22 13.26 7.74
CA ASN A 35 -5.21 13.24 8.81
C ASN A 35 -5.59 11.77 9.00
N ASN A 36 -5.55 11.20 10.21
CA ASN A 36 -5.87 9.80 10.51
C ASN A 36 -7.30 9.40 10.07
N GLU A 37 -7.52 9.25 8.76
CA GLU A 37 -8.83 9.08 8.15
C GLU A 37 -8.98 7.67 7.56
N LEU A 38 -10.24 7.26 7.52
CA LEU A 38 -10.69 5.99 6.99
C LEU A 38 -10.40 5.93 5.48
N PHE A 39 -9.41 5.13 5.08
CA PHE A 39 -8.98 4.99 3.70
C PHE A 39 -9.56 3.72 3.06
N ILE A 40 -9.96 3.80 1.79
CA ILE A 40 -10.40 2.63 1.01
C ILE A 40 -9.17 2.02 0.34
N PHE A 41 -8.76 0.86 0.84
CA PHE A 41 -7.61 0.12 0.32
C PHE A 41 -7.83 -0.27 -1.16
N PRO A 42 -6.80 -0.20 -2.03
CA PRO A 42 -6.86 -0.86 -3.33
C PRO A 42 -7.22 -2.35 -3.14
N GLY A 43 -8.22 -2.85 -3.85
CA GLY A 43 -8.77 -4.21 -3.63
C GLY A 43 -9.94 -4.29 -2.64
N GLY A 44 -10.36 -3.16 -2.06
CA GLY A 44 -11.53 -3.05 -1.18
C GLY A 44 -11.21 -3.25 0.30
N GLY A 45 -11.95 -2.56 1.17
CA GLY A 45 -11.80 -2.63 2.62
C GLY A 45 -11.42 -1.29 3.24
N TYR A 46 -11.64 -1.20 4.55
CA TYR A 46 -11.39 -0.01 5.35
C TYR A 46 -10.04 -0.13 6.04
N ALA A 47 -9.26 0.94 6.02
CA ALA A 47 -8.00 1.04 6.73
C ALA A 47 -7.89 2.35 7.50
N THR A 48 -7.16 2.33 8.61
CA THR A 48 -6.62 3.54 9.21
C THR A 48 -5.26 3.84 8.61
N TYR A 49 -4.86 5.09 8.56
CA TYR A 49 -3.55 5.45 8.04
C TYR A 49 -2.86 6.50 8.91
N THR A 50 -1.57 6.29 9.14
CA THR A 50 -0.65 7.23 9.75
C THR A 50 0.59 7.33 8.86
N TYR A 51 0.88 8.56 8.43
CA TYR A 51 2.09 8.84 7.67
C TYR A 51 3.34 8.65 8.54
N ILE A 52 4.31 7.90 8.04
CA ILE A 52 5.62 7.69 8.66
C ILE A 52 6.67 8.05 7.61
N ASP A 53 7.55 9.00 7.94
CA ASP A 53 8.62 9.45 7.04
C ASP A 53 9.72 8.38 6.91
N ARG A 54 9.52 7.42 6.00
CA ARG A 54 10.47 6.34 5.67
C ARG A 54 10.20 5.77 4.29
N ASN A 55 11.22 5.15 3.71
CA ASN A 55 11.12 4.38 2.48
C ASN A 55 11.27 2.89 2.79
N LEU A 56 10.20 2.12 2.60
CA LEU A 56 10.23 0.66 2.66
C LEU A 56 10.15 0.07 1.26
N TYR A 57 10.90 -1.00 1.02
CA TYR A 57 10.85 -1.75 -0.23
C TYR A 57 10.33 -3.15 0.04
N LEU A 58 9.75 -3.81 -0.98
CA LEU A 58 9.31 -5.21 -0.85
C LEU A 58 10.40 -6.13 -0.28
N ASN A 59 11.66 -5.90 -0.65
CA ASN A 59 12.80 -6.69 -0.17
C ASN A 59 13.02 -6.57 1.35
N ASP A 60 12.58 -5.49 2.01
CA ASP A 60 12.68 -5.37 3.47
C ASP A 60 11.85 -6.44 4.18
N PHE A 61 10.74 -6.86 3.58
CA PHE A 61 9.85 -7.88 4.13
C PHE A 61 10.37 -9.32 3.93
N THR A 62 11.47 -9.51 3.21
CA THR A 62 12.16 -10.82 3.15
C THR A 62 12.87 -11.16 4.46
N LYS A 63 13.09 -10.16 5.34
CA LYS A 63 13.70 -10.32 6.66
C LYS A 63 12.75 -10.91 7.70
N ILE A 64 11.45 -10.93 7.40
CA ILE A 64 10.42 -11.50 8.27
C ILE A 64 9.92 -12.84 7.72
N LYS A 65 9.47 -13.72 8.60
CA LYS A 65 8.96 -15.06 8.23
C LYS A 65 7.75 -15.45 9.07
N VAL A 66 6.96 -16.37 8.53
CA VAL A 66 5.84 -16.99 9.24
C VAL A 66 6.34 -17.55 10.58
N GLY A 67 5.53 -17.39 11.62
CA GLY A 67 5.86 -17.78 12.98
C GLY A 67 6.55 -16.70 13.83
N MET A 68 7.07 -15.63 13.22
CA MET A 68 7.59 -14.48 13.99
C MET A 68 6.47 -13.76 14.74
N THR A 69 6.75 -13.33 15.96
CA THR A 69 5.82 -12.50 16.74
C THR A 69 5.73 -11.09 16.17
N TYR A 70 4.60 -10.41 16.42
CA TYR A 70 4.43 -9.03 15.98
C TYR A 70 5.54 -8.09 16.51
N LYS A 71 6.00 -8.31 17.75
CA LYS A 71 7.08 -7.53 18.36
C LYS A 71 8.42 -7.71 17.63
N GLU A 72 8.75 -8.94 17.24
CA GLU A 72 9.96 -9.19 16.44
C GLU A 72 9.90 -8.47 15.09
N ILE A 73 8.72 -8.46 14.46
CA ILE A 73 8.52 -7.79 13.17
C ILE A 73 8.69 -6.27 13.31
N ILE A 74 8.09 -5.65 14.34
CA ILE A 74 8.27 -4.21 14.60
C ILE A 74 9.76 -3.89 14.84
N ASN A 75 10.50 -4.74 15.54
CA ASN A 75 11.93 -4.51 15.76
C ASN A 75 12.76 -4.58 14.47
N ILE A 76 12.28 -5.27 13.43
CA ILE A 76 12.99 -5.43 12.15
C ILE A 76 12.56 -4.36 11.13
N ILE A 77 11.26 -4.07 11.03
CA ILE A 77 10.66 -3.22 9.98
C ILE A 77 10.26 -1.84 10.51
N GLY A 78 10.03 -1.71 11.81
CA GLY A 78 9.42 -0.56 12.46
C GLY A 78 7.89 -0.68 12.58
N GLU A 79 7.25 0.35 13.13
CA GLU A 79 5.80 0.42 13.30
C GLU A 79 5.05 0.38 11.96
N PRO A 80 3.83 -0.16 11.87
CA PRO A 80 3.04 -0.15 10.63
C PRO A 80 2.49 1.23 10.29
N ASN A 81 2.08 1.41 9.04
CA ASN A 81 1.38 2.61 8.58
C ASN A 81 -0.09 2.65 9.05
N GLY A 82 -0.64 1.56 9.54
CA GLY A 82 -1.99 1.52 10.08
C GLY A 82 -2.53 0.10 10.19
N VAL A 83 -3.85 -0.03 10.32
CA VAL A 83 -4.53 -1.33 10.33
C VAL A 83 -5.58 -1.42 9.23
N PHE A 84 -5.72 -2.61 8.66
CA PHE A 84 -6.68 -2.97 7.64
C PHE A 84 -7.74 -3.93 8.22
N GLY A 85 -9.02 -3.66 7.96
CA GLY A 85 -10.15 -4.49 8.39
C GLY A 85 -11.11 -3.80 9.35
N SER A 86 -12.39 -4.21 9.33
CA SER A 86 -13.46 -3.65 10.17
C SER A 86 -13.87 -4.53 11.35
N GLY A 87 -13.39 -5.78 11.41
CA GLY A 87 -13.61 -6.71 12.52
C GLY A 87 -12.28 -7.12 13.13
N VAL A 88 -11.65 -8.12 12.52
CA VAL A 88 -10.22 -8.38 12.77
C VAL A 88 -9.41 -7.33 12.03
N GLN A 89 -8.50 -6.69 12.75
CA GLN A 89 -7.62 -5.64 12.24
C GLN A 89 -6.21 -6.18 12.09
N TRP A 90 -5.63 -6.00 10.90
CA TRP A 90 -4.29 -6.46 10.58
C TRP A 90 -3.38 -5.28 10.27
N PRO A 91 -2.17 -5.22 10.85
CA PRO A 91 -1.25 -4.15 10.55
C PRO A 91 -0.81 -4.19 9.09
N PHE A 92 -0.68 -3.03 8.46
CA PHE A 92 -0.16 -2.92 7.12
C PHE A 92 0.94 -1.86 6.99
N TYR A 93 1.73 -2.00 5.94
CA TYR A 93 2.83 -1.12 5.59
C TYR A 93 2.63 -0.61 4.17
N GLU A 94 3.02 0.63 3.92
CA GLU A 94 3.14 1.18 2.58
C GLU A 94 4.62 1.13 2.15
N THR A 95 4.84 0.71 0.91
CA THR A 95 6.16 0.67 0.29
C THR A 95 6.36 1.88 -0.64
N PHE A 96 7.61 2.16 -0.99
CA PHE A 96 7.98 3.29 -1.83
C PHE A 96 7.29 3.26 -3.21
N ASP A 97 7.03 2.06 -3.76
CA ASP A 97 6.35 1.89 -5.05
C ASP A 97 4.81 1.92 -4.95
N LYS A 98 4.27 2.34 -3.80
CA LYS A 98 2.84 2.39 -3.49
C LYS A 98 2.16 1.02 -3.44
N SER A 99 2.92 -0.06 -3.27
CA SER A 99 2.37 -1.34 -2.83
C SER A 99 2.16 -1.36 -1.32
N TYR A 100 1.25 -2.23 -0.88
CA TYR A 100 0.90 -2.42 0.52
C TYR A 100 1.19 -3.85 0.97
N ILE A 101 1.72 -3.96 2.19
CA ILE A 101 2.02 -5.25 2.83
C ILE A 101 1.13 -5.40 4.04
N ILE A 102 0.20 -6.34 4.00
CA ILE A 102 -0.72 -6.65 5.10
C ILE A 102 -0.20 -7.89 5.81
N LEU A 103 -0.03 -7.80 7.13
CA LEU A 103 0.44 -8.90 7.96
C LEU A 103 -0.74 -9.58 8.65
N TYR A 104 -1.02 -10.82 8.27
CA TYR A 104 -2.01 -11.63 8.98
C TYR A 104 -1.37 -12.24 10.20
N ILE A 105 -1.69 -11.68 11.37
CA ILE A 105 -1.17 -12.11 12.66
C ILE A 105 -2.27 -12.87 13.42
N GLY A 106 -1.90 -13.99 14.05
CA GLY A 106 -2.83 -14.81 14.84
C GLY A 106 -3.43 -14.08 16.05
N LEU A 107 -4.65 -14.45 16.41
CA LEU A 107 -5.44 -13.79 17.47
C LEU A 107 -5.11 -14.25 18.89
N GLU A 108 -4.33 -15.32 19.06
CA GLU A 108 -4.04 -15.92 20.35
C GLU A 108 -2.85 -15.28 21.06
N SER A 109 -2.68 -15.57 22.36
CA SER A 109 -1.49 -15.17 23.11
C SER A 109 -0.23 -15.68 22.39
N TYR A 110 0.72 -14.79 22.12
CA TYR A 110 1.88 -14.96 21.21
C TYR A 110 1.64 -14.70 19.72
N SER A 111 0.51 -14.11 19.29
CA SER A 111 0.22 -13.50 17.98
C SER A 111 1.37 -13.53 16.97
N LYS A 112 1.50 -14.66 16.27
CA LYS A 112 2.52 -14.93 15.26
C LYS A 112 2.02 -14.57 13.88
N LEU A 113 2.92 -14.15 13.00
CA LEU A 113 2.66 -13.99 11.59
C LEU A 113 2.26 -15.34 10.98
N ILE A 114 1.12 -15.36 10.32
CA ILE A 114 0.54 -16.54 9.66
C ILE A 114 0.77 -16.43 8.15
N SER A 115 0.55 -15.27 7.58
CA SER A 115 0.75 -15.01 6.16
C SER A 115 1.01 -13.53 5.89
N ILE A 116 1.52 -13.26 4.69
CA ILE A 116 1.73 -11.91 4.17
C ILE A 116 0.88 -11.78 2.91
N ARG A 117 0.10 -10.71 2.83
CA ARG A 117 -0.58 -10.32 1.60
C ARG A 117 0.07 -9.07 1.05
N ILE A 118 0.35 -9.09 -0.25
CA ILE A 118 0.83 -7.94 -0.99
C ILE A 118 -0.32 -7.45 -1.86
N VAL A 119 -0.61 -6.16 -1.78
CA VAL A 119 -1.48 -5.48 -2.72
C VAL A 119 -0.63 -4.46 -3.46
N ASP A 120 -0.42 -4.65 -4.76
CA ASP A 120 0.39 -3.68 -5.51
C ASP A 120 -0.37 -2.38 -5.79
N ALA A 121 0.34 -1.38 -6.32
CA ALA A 121 -0.23 -0.08 -6.67
C ALA A 121 -1.41 -0.15 -7.65
N SER A 122 -1.55 -1.25 -8.41
CA SER A 122 -2.68 -1.47 -9.33
C SER A 122 -3.87 -2.18 -8.67
N GLY A 123 -3.75 -2.58 -7.40
CA GLY A 123 -4.77 -3.32 -6.66
C GLY A 123 -4.74 -4.83 -6.88
N ARG A 124 -3.70 -5.38 -7.53
CA ARG A 124 -3.55 -6.84 -7.65
C ARG A 124 -3.11 -7.42 -6.31
N ILE A 125 -3.69 -8.57 -5.96
CA ILE A 125 -3.48 -9.23 -4.67
C ILE A 125 -2.59 -10.46 -4.86
N PHE A 126 -1.56 -10.57 -4.05
CA PHE A 126 -0.65 -11.72 -3.97
C PHE A 126 -0.61 -12.22 -2.53
N ASP A 127 -1.04 -13.47 -2.32
CA ASP A 127 -1.01 -14.10 -1.00
C ASP A 127 0.23 -15.00 -0.89
N LEU A 128 1.11 -14.68 0.05
CA LEU A 128 2.26 -15.50 0.39
C LEU A 128 1.88 -16.40 1.56
N GLN A 129 1.58 -17.66 1.23
CA GLN A 129 1.41 -18.74 2.20
C GLN A 129 2.67 -19.60 2.15
N GLN A 130 3.31 -19.83 3.30
CA GLN A 130 4.32 -20.89 3.38
C GLN A 130 3.60 -22.22 3.59
N GLU A 131 3.82 -23.17 2.70
CA GLU A 131 3.42 -24.56 2.92
C GLU A 131 4.20 -25.09 4.13
N ALA A 132 3.49 -25.76 5.05
CA ALA A 132 4.14 -26.48 6.13
C ALA A 132 4.85 -27.71 5.52
N GLU A 133 6.17 -27.79 5.68
CA GLU A 133 6.96 -29.01 5.40
C GLU A 133 6.57 -30.15 6.37
#